data_AF-A0A5K7YP16-F1
#
_entry.id   AF-A0A5K7YP16-F1
#
_cell.length_a   1.000
_cell.length_b   1.000
_cell.length_c   1.000
_cell.angle_alpha   90.00
_cell.angle_beta   90.00
_cell.angle_gamma   90.00
#
_symmetry.space_group_name_H-M   'P 1'
#
loop_
_entity.id
_entity.type
_entity.pdbx_description
1 polymer ?
#
loop_
_entity_poly.entity_id
_entity_poly.type
_entity_poly.pdbx_seq_one_letter_code
_entity_poly.pdbx_strand_id
1 'polypeptide(L)'
;MIGALAAKKPVSQAEAIRRATEKSVRARNLYTEQTVAELTAMLTDAEDEVRRAILRYKSLGSLPDNKLSAVEGLKKLQADIRETTSRLHQDQTLLFRKTAKASFRQGIYRGIDEFAVAQLPFYRDLTPNGIDKLATRVFTLVNTDALDFMTNYNMVLAGDVHRELADGIKRTVMNGIATGKGVEDIARDLGRVVKDPESFRHAGSKVFTKAQYRMEVIARTEVLRAHNQGRIKFHDQVGVRKLEWMTMEDERVCPICGPLDGKVFDTGRFPRQPAHPNCRCTSVVAWPLVICGGELGAKAAAEPDACILPPQAIEKQAKAKSKEDTKLKAAFESGKVADLKTLTVKQLQTLSKQNGVSIARTKADFIKLLDQVEPGFDHSDLTGAVLKAKLKEHKIGLLRTKDDLVKLLAKKQRALKKAQIVSERLKKGEGLHVLTMDELQEVARTKGVSIYMIRQDVIDLLDKLEPEVDHSGLKGKSLIEAQQRYHIATTKNKQQLIKAIEKAAREEAAQTVTREALKTIKIPKGTA
;
A
#
# COMPACT_ATOMS: atom_id res chain seq x y z
N MET A 1 -19.96 50.03 36.92
CA MET A 1 -19.93 50.03 35.43
C MET A 1 -18.44 49.98 35.06
N ILE A 2 -17.88 49.02 34.33
CA ILE A 2 -18.25 48.52 33.01
C ILE A 2 -17.77 47.05 32.93
N GLY A 3 -18.70 46.11 32.99
CA GLY A 3 -18.49 44.71 32.64
C GLY A 3 -19.13 44.46 31.28
N ALA A 4 -18.56 45.03 30.23
CA ALA A 4 -18.99 44.71 28.87
C ALA A 4 -18.40 43.35 28.50
N LEU A 5 -19.17 42.29 28.79
CA LEU A 5 -19.08 41.03 28.07
C LEU A 5 -19.08 41.36 26.58
N ALA A 6 -17.90 41.30 25.96
CA ALA A 6 -17.79 41.29 24.52
C ALA A 6 -18.55 40.04 24.04
N ALA A 7 -19.82 40.23 23.66
CA ALA A 7 -20.59 39.22 22.96
C ALA A 7 -19.74 38.81 21.75
N LYS A 8 -19.17 37.59 21.80
CA LYS A 8 -18.40 37.03 20.68
C LYS A 8 -19.30 37.17 19.45
N LYS A 9 -18.87 37.95 18.46
CA LYS A 9 -19.58 38.06 17.18
C LYS A 9 -19.94 36.65 16.69
N PRO A 10 -21.18 36.42 16.22
CA PRO A 10 -21.54 35.13 15.64
C PRO A 10 -20.56 34.84 14.50
N VAL A 11 -19.89 33.69 14.60
CA VAL A 11 -18.89 33.24 13.62
C VAL A 11 -19.60 33.08 12.28
N SER A 12 -19.03 33.63 11.21
CA SER A 12 -19.62 33.48 9.87
C SER A 12 -19.61 32.01 9.45
N GLN A 13 -20.52 31.59 8.58
CA GLN A 13 -20.58 30.21 8.11
C GLN A 13 -19.28 29.78 7.41
N ALA A 14 -18.66 30.67 6.64
CA ALA A 14 -17.34 30.44 6.02
C ALA A 14 -16.26 30.17 7.08
N GLU A 15 -16.23 30.97 8.14
CA GLU A 15 -15.27 30.82 9.24
C GLU A 15 -15.53 29.57 10.08
N ALA A 16 -16.80 29.17 10.27
CA ALA A 16 -17.17 27.93 10.94
C ALA A 16 -16.67 26.69 10.16
N ILE A 17 -16.86 26.69 8.84
CA ILE A 17 -16.35 25.62 7.94
C ILE A 17 -14.82 25.53 8.04
N ARG A 18 -14.12 26.68 7.92
CA ARG A 18 -12.65 26.70 7.96
C ARG A 18 -12.09 26.22 9.30
N ARG A 19 -12.66 26.69 10.42
CA ARG A 19 -12.28 26.23 11.77
C ARG A 19 -12.53 24.74 11.99
N ALA A 20 -13.63 24.20 11.46
CA ALA A 20 -13.92 22.77 11.52
C ALA A 20 -12.86 21.97 10.76
N THR A 21 -12.48 22.43 9.56
CA THR A 21 -11.44 21.80 8.76
C THR A 21 -10.06 21.92 9.41
N GLU A 22 -9.70 23.05 10.03
CA GLU A 22 -8.46 23.18 10.81
C GLU A 22 -8.39 22.18 11.96
N LYS A 23 -9.47 22.05 12.74
CA LYS A 23 -9.55 21.08 13.85
C LYS A 23 -9.38 19.65 13.34
N SER A 24 -10.03 19.33 12.22
CA SER A 24 -9.95 18.04 11.53
C SER A 24 -8.52 17.73 11.05
N VAL A 25 -7.83 18.73 10.48
CA VAL A 25 -6.44 18.62 10.03
C VAL A 25 -5.48 18.48 11.21
N ARG A 26 -5.66 19.24 12.29
CA ARG A 26 -4.86 19.11 13.52
C ARG A 26 -5.04 17.74 14.14
N ALA A 27 -6.27 17.22 14.20
CA ALA A 27 -6.54 15.88 14.72
C ALA A 27 -5.99 14.76 13.82
N ARG A 28 -5.92 14.96 12.49
CA ARG A 28 -5.21 14.07 11.57
C ARG A 28 -3.69 14.09 11.85
N ASN A 29 -3.12 15.27 12.02
CA ASN A 29 -1.69 15.42 12.32
C ASN A 29 -1.36 14.82 13.68
N LEU A 30 -2.18 15.03 14.71
CA LEU A 30 -2.05 14.42 16.03
C LEU A 30 -2.19 12.90 16.00
N TYR A 31 -3.12 12.35 15.20
CA TYR A 31 -3.20 10.91 14.98
C TYR A 31 -1.92 10.35 14.34
N THR A 32 -1.34 11.10 13.40
CA THR A 32 -0.05 10.77 12.78
C THR A 32 1.08 10.82 13.82
N GLU A 33 1.09 11.84 14.69
CA GLU A 33 2.09 12.03 15.75
C GLU A 33 1.97 11.02 16.90
N GLN A 34 0.76 10.66 17.31
CA GLN A 34 0.49 9.62 18.32
C GLN A 34 0.89 8.24 17.81
N THR A 35 0.62 7.96 16.54
CA THR A 35 1.07 6.72 15.89
C THR A 35 2.60 6.69 15.81
N VAL A 36 3.26 7.82 15.50
CA VAL A 36 4.72 7.96 15.55
C VAL A 36 5.25 7.77 16.97
N ALA A 37 4.60 8.31 18.00
CA ALA A 37 5.03 8.18 19.40
C ALA A 37 4.89 6.74 19.93
N GLU A 38 3.77 6.06 19.62
CA GLU A 38 3.54 4.66 19.97
C GLU A 38 4.55 3.74 19.28
N LEU A 39 4.91 4.03 18.02
CA LEU A 39 5.95 3.31 17.29
C LEU A 39 7.37 3.67 17.75
N THR A 40 7.60 4.91 18.18
CA THR A 40 8.86 5.33 18.82
C THR A 40 9.05 4.56 20.11
N ALA A 41 8.00 4.38 20.92
CA ALA A 41 8.06 3.55 22.11
C ALA A 41 8.39 2.08 21.78
N MET A 42 7.76 1.49 20.76
CA MET A 42 8.10 0.14 20.30
C MET A 42 9.53 0.02 19.74
N LEU A 43 10.04 1.09 19.12
CA LEU A 43 11.43 1.16 18.64
C LEU A 43 12.42 1.31 19.79
N THR A 44 12.10 2.13 20.80
CA THR A 44 12.88 2.24 22.04
C THR A 44 12.92 0.91 22.79
N ASP A 45 11.78 0.20 22.86
CA ASP A 45 11.72 -1.13 23.48
C ASP A 45 12.57 -2.16 22.71
N ALA A 46 12.54 -2.12 21.37
CA ALA A 46 13.35 -2.98 20.52
C ALA A 46 14.84 -2.60 20.59
N GLU A 47 15.16 -1.31 20.65
CA GLU A 47 16.51 -0.79 20.87
C GLU A 47 17.03 -1.25 22.22
N ASP A 48 16.22 -1.20 23.28
CA ASP A 48 16.56 -1.70 24.61
C ASP A 48 16.72 -3.22 24.64
N GLU A 49 15.95 -3.97 23.86
CA GLU A 49 16.17 -5.42 23.67
C GLU A 49 17.51 -5.70 22.96
N VAL A 50 17.83 -4.96 21.90
CA VAL A 50 19.11 -5.07 21.18
C VAL A 50 20.26 -4.65 22.08
N ARG A 51 20.10 -3.57 22.85
CA ARG A 51 21.09 -3.08 23.81
C ARG A 51 21.34 -4.08 24.92
N ARG A 52 20.28 -4.70 25.46
CA ARG A 52 20.40 -5.81 26.42
C ARG A 52 21.07 -7.03 25.80
N ALA A 53 20.75 -7.37 24.54
CA ALA A 53 21.42 -8.46 23.83
C ALA A 53 22.92 -8.19 23.67
N ILE A 54 23.31 -6.97 23.28
CA ILE A 54 24.72 -6.55 23.15
C ILE A 54 25.42 -6.54 24.52
N LEU A 55 24.76 -6.05 25.58
CA LEU A 55 25.34 -5.98 26.93
C LEU A 55 25.62 -7.37 27.52
N ARG A 56 24.81 -8.39 27.21
CA ARG A 56 25.08 -9.79 27.57
C ARG A 56 26.41 -10.32 27.03
N TYR A 57 26.93 -9.74 25.95
CA TYR A 57 28.22 -10.06 25.35
C TYR A 57 29.34 -9.08 25.72
N LYS A 58 29.05 -8.00 26.46
CA LYS A 58 30.01 -6.94 26.82
C LYS A 58 30.62 -7.12 28.22
N SER A 59 30.05 -7.95 29.09
CA SER A 59 30.69 -8.31 30.36
C SER A 59 31.93 -9.17 30.10
N LEU A 60 33.10 -8.60 30.44
CA LEU A 60 34.49 -8.98 30.15
C LEU A 60 34.97 -10.37 30.64
N GLY A 61 34.19 -11.43 30.39
CA GLY A 61 34.61 -12.81 30.67
C GLY A 61 33.78 -13.91 29.98
N SER A 62 32.86 -13.58 29.07
CA SER A 62 31.93 -14.56 28.48
C SER A 62 32.30 -15.05 27.07
N LEU A 63 33.34 -14.48 26.45
CA LEU A 63 33.90 -15.02 25.21
C LEU A 63 35.06 -15.93 25.58
N PRO A 64 34.99 -17.24 25.27
CA PRO A 64 36.09 -18.17 25.53
C PRO A 64 37.35 -17.73 24.79
N ASP A 65 38.54 -17.99 25.34
CA ASP A 65 39.84 -17.73 24.68
C ASP A 65 39.95 -18.41 23.29
N ASN A 66 39.10 -19.41 23.04
CA ASN A 66 38.92 -20.03 21.74
C ASN A 66 38.18 -19.11 20.76
N LYS A 67 38.89 -18.70 19.70
CA LYS A 67 38.39 -17.90 18.58
C LYS A 67 37.12 -18.48 17.93
N LEU A 68 36.93 -19.81 17.94
CA LEU A 68 35.76 -20.45 17.34
C LEU A 68 34.48 -20.18 18.14
N SER A 69 34.55 -20.30 19.47
CA SER A 69 33.42 -20.07 20.37
C SER A 69 33.02 -18.59 20.44
N ALA A 70 33.98 -17.68 20.27
CA ALA A 70 33.70 -16.26 20.12
C ALA A 70 32.93 -15.95 18.83
N VAL A 71 33.29 -16.60 17.71
CA VAL A 71 32.56 -16.48 16.44
C VAL A 71 31.14 -17.06 16.55
N GLU A 72 30.95 -18.18 17.25
CA GLU A 72 29.62 -18.75 17.50
C GLU A 72 28.77 -17.86 18.42
N GLY A 73 29.37 -17.24 19.44
CA GLY A 73 28.73 -16.23 20.28
C GLY A 73 28.25 -15.02 19.48
N LEU A 74 29.09 -14.51 18.57
CA LEU A 74 28.73 -13.39 17.68
C LEU A 74 27.66 -13.78 16.64
N LYS A 75 27.70 -15.00 16.10
CA LYS A 75 26.64 -15.52 15.22
C LYS A 75 25.30 -15.61 15.94
N LYS A 76 25.30 -16.01 17.22
CA LYS A 76 24.09 -16.06 18.05
C LYS A 76 23.53 -14.66 18.34
N LEU A 77 24.38 -13.69 18.68
CA LEU A 77 23.97 -12.28 18.81
C LEU A 77 23.37 -11.73 17.50
N GLN A 78 23.96 -12.05 16.36
CA GLN A 78 23.43 -11.66 15.05
C GLN A 78 22.04 -12.26 14.78
N ALA A 79 21.80 -13.50 15.21
CA ALA A 79 20.51 -14.16 15.10
C ALA A 79 19.45 -13.50 16.00
N ASP A 80 19.79 -13.20 17.26
CA ASP A 80 18.91 -12.52 18.22
C ASP A 80 18.46 -11.14 17.70
N ILE A 81 19.40 -10.35 17.14
CA ILE A 81 19.11 -9.04 16.55
C ILE A 81 18.16 -9.18 15.34
N ARG A 82 18.38 -10.18 14.49
CA ARG A 82 17.51 -10.45 13.33
C ARG A 82 16.10 -10.85 13.76
N GLU A 83 15.96 -11.62 14.84
CA GLU A 83 14.68 -12.06 15.38
C GLU A 83 13.87 -10.90 15.98
N THR A 84 14.48 -10.08 16.85
CA THR A 84 13.83 -8.88 17.39
C THR A 84 13.36 -7.95 16.27
N THR A 85 14.19 -7.77 15.23
CA THR A 85 13.83 -6.96 14.05
C THR A 85 12.68 -7.58 13.23
N SER A 86 12.60 -8.91 13.14
CA SER A 86 11.55 -9.62 12.40
C SER A 86 10.21 -9.65 13.14
N ARG A 87 10.24 -9.78 14.48
CA ARG A 87 9.05 -9.71 15.34
C ARG A 87 8.41 -8.32 15.34
N LEU A 88 9.23 -7.28 15.53
CA LEU A 88 8.80 -5.89 15.40
C LEU A 88 8.09 -5.66 14.06
N HIS A 89 8.63 -6.23 12.98
CA HIS A 89 8.04 -6.16 11.66
C HIS A 89 6.67 -6.87 11.55
N GLN A 90 6.46 -8.02 12.20
CA GLN A 90 5.19 -8.75 12.15
C GLN A 90 4.07 -8.06 12.94
N ASP A 91 4.35 -7.58 14.15
CA ASP A 91 3.36 -6.89 15.00
C ASP A 91 2.94 -5.55 14.40
N GLN A 92 3.89 -4.80 13.81
CA GLN A 92 3.59 -3.61 13.01
C GLN A 92 2.72 -3.96 11.77
N THR A 93 2.95 -5.09 11.11
CA THR A 93 2.18 -5.50 9.91
C THR A 93 0.69 -5.76 10.21
N LEU A 94 0.35 -6.26 11.39
CA LEU A 94 -1.03 -6.51 11.80
C LEU A 94 -1.77 -5.23 12.21
N LEU A 95 -1.12 -4.36 12.98
CA LEU A 95 -1.65 -3.05 13.37
C LEU A 95 -1.97 -2.20 12.14
N PHE A 96 -1.10 -2.26 11.14
CA PHE A 96 -1.22 -1.43 9.97
C PHE A 96 -2.34 -1.90 9.02
N ARG A 97 -2.61 -3.20 8.80
CA ARG A 97 -3.74 -3.66 7.95
C ARG A 97 -5.09 -2.99 8.28
N LYS A 98 -5.24 -2.55 9.52
CA LYS A 98 -6.38 -1.78 10.05
C LYS A 98 -6.34 -0.29 9.69
N THR A 99 -5.16 0.34 9.64
CA THR A 99 -4.94 1.80 9.67
C THR A 99 -5.08 2.54 8.34
N ALA A 100 -5.12 1.84 7.20
CA ALA A 100 -5.13 2.43 5.85
C ALA A 100 -6.51 2.63 5.24
N LYS A 101 -7.26 1.53 5.25
CA LYS A 101 -8.70 1.57 5.12
C LYS A 101 -9.24 2.55 6.15
N ALA A 102 -8.68 2.56 7.37
CA ALA A 102 -8.96 3.60 8.34
C ALA A 102 -8.53 5.00 7.86
N SER A 103 -7.35 5.24 7.28
CA SER A 103 -6.88 6.58 6.84
C SER A 103 -7.70 7.20 5.71
N PHE A 104 -8.06 6.43 4.68
CA PHE A 104 -8.96 6.89 3.61
C PHE A 104 -10.39 7.06 4.15
N ARG A 105 -10.89 6.10 4.94
CA ARG A 105 -12.18 6.24 5.65
C ARG A 105 -12.16 7.39 6.66
N GLN A 106 -11.00 7.73 7.22
CA GLN A 106 -10.82 8.84 8.15
C GLN A 106 -10.91 10.15 7.39
N GLY A 107 -10.38 10.23 6.17
CA GLY A 107 -10.61 11.38 5.28
C GLY A 107 -12.10 11.62 5.02
N ILE A 108 -12.85 10.54 4.77
CA ILE A 108 -14.32 10.59 4.64
C ILE A 108 -14.98 10.99 5.97
N TYR A 109 -14.63 10.33 7.07
CA TYR A 109 -15.15 10.61 8.41
C TYR A 109 -14.96 12.09 8.75
N ARG A 110 -13.75 12.60 8.53
CA ARG A 110 -13.38 14.00 8.77
C ARG A 110 -14.18 14.94 7.89
N GLY A 111 -14.39 14.62 6.61
CA GLY A 111 -15.27 15.42 5.74
C GLY A 111 -16.72 15.48 6.25
N ILE A 112 -17.26 14.37 6.74
CA ILE A 112 -18.61 14.33 7.33
C ILE A 112 -18.66 15.10 8.66
N ASP A 113 -17.63 14.93 9.51
CA ASP A 113 -17.45 15.64 10.78
C ASP A 113 -17.35 17.16 10.56
N GLU A 114 -16.65 17.60 9.51
CA GLU A 114 -16.58 19.00 9.10
C GLU A 114 -17.98 19.55 8.77
N PHE A 115 -18.84 18.79 8.09
CA PHE A 115 -20.21 19.21 7.76
C PHE A 115 -21.09 19.30 9.01
N ALA A 116 -20.94 18.36 9.94
CA ALA A 116 -21.67 18.34 11.19
C ALA A 116 -21.26 19.50 12.12
N VAL A 117 -19.95 19.72 12.29
CA VAL A 117 -19.39 20.83 13.08
C VAL A 117 -19.75 22.18 12.47
N ALA A 118 -19.74 22.28 11.13
CA ALA A 118 -20.18 23.47 10.42
C ALA A 118 -21.71 23.62 10.36
N GLN A 119 -22.50 22.75 11.00
CA GLN A 119 -23.96 22.85 11.07
C GLN A 119 -24.65 22.91 9.69
N LEU A 120 -24.11 22.21 8.70
CA LEU A 120 -24.73 22.17 7.36
C LEU A 120 -26.08 21.42 7.41
N PRO A 121 -27.06 21.81 6.56
CA PRO A 121 -28.34 21.10 6.44
C PRO A 121 -28.17 19.60 6.26
N PHE A 122 -29.01 18.79 6.90
CA PHE A 122 -28.97 17.30 6.93
C PHE A 122 -27.82 16.65 7.71
N TYR A 123 -26.76 17.39 8.07
CA TYR A 123 -25.59 16.86 8.79
C TYR A 123 -25.48 17.39 10.23
N ARG A 124 -26.17 18.48 10.54
CA ARG A 124 -26.11 19.20 11.83
C ARG A 124 -26.34 18.33 13.08
N ASP A 125 -27.17 17.29 12.97
CA ASP A 125 -27.59 16.42 14.08
C ASP A 125 -26.83 15.08 14.13
N LEU A 126 -25.77 14.91 13.33
CA LEU A 126 -25.01 13.66 13.30
C LEU A 126 -24.19 13.47 14.58
N THR A 127 -24.47 12.37 15.30
CA THR A 127 -23.63 11.91 16.41
C THR A 127 -22.32 11.28 15.92
N PRO A 128 -21.26 11.16 16.74
CA PRO A 128 -20.03 10.48 16.34
C PRO A 128 -20.24 9.07 15.76
N ASN A 129 -21.19 8.31 16.33
CA ASN A 129 -21.60 7.00 15.80
C ASN A 129 -22.31 7.12 14.44
N GLY A 130 -23.14 8.16 14.24
CA GLY A 130 -23.75 8.46 12.95
C GLY A 130 -22.72 8.79 11.87
N ILE A 131 -21.72 9.60 12.21
CA ILE A 131 -20.60 9.96 11.33
C ILE A 131 -19.81 8.70 10.93
N ASP A 132 -19.48 7.81 11.88
CA ASP A 132 -18.75 6.57 11.61
C ASP A 132 -19.50 5.61 10.67
N LYS A 133 -20.80 5.43 10.92
CA LYS A 133 -21.68 4.63 10.06
C LYS A 133 -21.75 5.22 8.66
N LEU A 134 -21.97 6.53 8.55
CA LEU A 134 -22.05 7.22 7.26
C LEU A 134 -20.71 7.15 6.51
N ALA A 135 -19.58 7.33 7.20
CA ALA A 135 -18.25 7.19 6.62
C ALA A 135 -18.04 5.79 6.03
N THR A 136 -18.52 4.76 6.72
CA THR A 136 -18.48 3.37 6.23
C THR A 136 -19.36 3.16 4.98
N ARG A 137 -20.54 3.79 4.93
CA ARG A 137 -21.43 3.75 3.75
C ARG A 137 -20.82 4.48 2.56
N VAL A 138 -20.32 5.70 2.75
CA VAL A 138 -19.61 6.43 1.70
C VAL A 138 -18.38 5.64 1.24
N PHE A 139 -17.58 5.10 2.17
CA PHE A 139 -16.42 4.27 1.83
C PHE A 139 -16.81 3.11 0.91
N THR A 140 -17.95 2.46 1.17
CA THR A 140 -18.49 1.40 0.29
C THR A 140 -18.76 1.94 -1.12
N LEU A 141 -19.34 3.14 -1.25
CA LEU A 141 -19.61 3.80 -2.52
C LEU A 141 -18.35 4.15 -3.31
N VAL A 142 -17.27 4.55 -2.64
CA VAL A 142 -16.03 4.99 -3.30
C VAL A 142 -14.92 3.92 -3.33
N ASN A 143 -15.15 2.72 -2.80
CA ASN A 143 -14.13 1.68 -2.61
C ASN A 143 -13.38 1.28 -3.91
N THR A 144 -14.11 1.19 -5.03
CA THR A 144 -13.53 0.91 -6.36
C THR A 144 -12.61 2.02 -6.84
N ASP A 145 -12.92 3.27 -6.51
CA ASP A 145 -12.13 4.45 -6.85
C ASP A 145 -10.90 4.59 -5.94
N ALA A 146 -11.02 4.17 -4.67
CA ALA A 146 -9.89 4.07 -3.76
C ALA A 146 -8.86 3.05 -4.29
N LEU A 147 -9.32 1.91 -4.79
CA LEU A 147 -8.48 0.90 -5.46
C LEU A 147 -7.89 1.41 -6.79
N ASP A 148 -8.66 2.14 -7.60
CA ASP A 148 -8.16 2.75 -8.84
C ASP A 148 -7.11 3.84 -8.60
N PHE A 149 -7.31 4.67 -7.57
CA PHE A 149 -6.31 5.63 -7.13
C PHE A 149 -5.02 4.91 -6.70
N MET A 150 -5.14 3.85 -5.91
CA MET A 150 -3.98 3.06 -5.46
C MET A 150 -3.29 2.30 -6.59
N THR A 151 -4.00 1.92 -7.66
CA THR A 151 -3.43 1.13 -8.76
C THR A 151 -2.90 1.99 -9.92
N ASN A 152 -3.55 3.11 -10.26
CA ASN A 152 -3.23 3.92 -11.43
C ASN A 152 -2.36 5.15 -11.13
N TYR A 153 -2.12 5.49 -9.86
CA TYR A 153 -1.22 6.59 -9.54
C TYR A 153 0.24 6.24 -9.89
N ASN A 154 0.87 7.02 -10.76
CA ASN A 154 2.31 6.98 -10.99
C ASN A 154 2.99 7.80 -9.91
N MET A 155 3.81 7.15 -9.09
CA MET A 155 4.62 7.82 -8.09
C MET A 155 5.72 8.65 -8.75
N VAL A 156 5.43 9.93 -9.00
CA VAL A 156 6.39 10.90 -9.55
C VAL A 156 7.61 11.05 -8.62
N LEU A 157 7.41 10.91 -7.31
CA LEU A 157 8.45 11.07 -6.30
C LEU A 157 9.49 9.94 -6.28
N ALA A 158 9.22 8.82 -6.96
CA ALA A 158 10.22 7.75 -7.11
C ALA A 158 11.40 8.18 -8.01
N GLY A 159 11.21 9.18 -8.88
CA GLY A 159 12.21 9.67 -9.84
C GLY A 159 12.54 8.65 -10.94
N ASP A 160 13.65 8.91 -11.65
CA ASP A 160 14.14 8.05 -12.74
C ASP A 160 14.86 6.80 -12.17
N VAL A 161 14.09 5.92 -11.56
CA VAL A 161 14.56 4.62 -11.08
C VAL A 161 14.17 3.51 -12.05
N HIS A 162 14.93 2.41 -12.05
CA HIS A 162 14.61 1.24 -12.88
C HIS A 162 13.18 0.75 -12.60
N ARG A 163 12.47 0.26 -13.62
CA ARG A 163 11.04 -0.08 -13.55
C ARG A 163 10.70 -1.03 -12.40
N GLU A 164 11.52 -2.05 -12.16
CA GLU A 164 11.31 -2.98 -11.05
C GLU A 164 11.42 -2.32 -9.67
N LEU A 165 12.34 -1.36 -9.53
CA LEU A 165 12.49 -0.55 -8.33
C LEU A 165 11.30 0.41 -8.18
N ALA A 166 10.87 1.06 -9.27
CA ALA A 166 9.66 1.89 -9.29
C ALA A 166 8.41 1.09 -8.87
N ASP A 167 8.24 -0.11 -9.42
CA ASP A 167 7.12 -1.01 -9.13
C ASP A 167 7.19 -1.54 -7.70
N GLY A 168 8.40 -1.82 -7.19
CA GLY A 168 8.65 -2.18 -5.80
C GLY A 168 8.30 -1.04 -4.85
N ILE A 169 8.75 0.18 -5.13
CA ILE A 169 8.48 1.39 -4.35
C ILE A 169 6.97 1.68 -4.35
N LYS A 170 6.34 1.63 -5.53
CA LYS A 170 4.89 1.76 -5.70
C LYS A 170 4.13 0.71 -4.89
N ARG A 171 4.50 -0.56 -5.02
CA ARG A 171 3.87 -1.63 -4.26
C ARG A 171 4.07 -1.45 -2.77
N THR A 172 5.25 -1.05 -2.31
CA THR A 172 5.56 -0.84 -0.90
C THR A 172 4.78 0.31 -0.29
N VAL A 173 4.74 1.46 -0.96
CA VAL A 173 3.94 2.61 -0.53
C VAL A 173 2.47 2.29 -0.58
N MET A 174 1.97 1.69 -1.67
CA MET A 174 0.55 1.39 -1.81
C MET A 174 0.10 0.28 -0.87
N ASN A 175 0.92 -0.74 -0.66
CA ASN A 175 0.70 -1.73 0.39
C ASN A 175 0.72 -1.01 1.74
N GLY A 176 1.69 -0.14 2.00
CA GLY A 176 1.72 0.70 3.18
C GLY A 176 0.46 1.57 3.38
N ILE A 177 -0.12 2.13 2.32
CA ILE A 177 -1.32 2.97 2.35
C ILE A 177 -2.62 2.16 2.31
N ALA A 178 -2.60 0.90 1.87
CA ALA A 178 -3.74 -0.03 1.89
C ALA A 178 -3.76 -0.87 3.16
N THR A 179 -2.58 -1.04 3.77
CA THR A 179 -2.33 -1.72 5.02
C THR A 179 -1.75 -0.78 6.06
N GLY A 180 -1.99 0.51 6.02
CA GLY A 180 -2.05 1.51 7.10
C GLY A 180 -0.77 1.93 7.76
N LYS A 181 0.36 1.56 7.18
CA LYS A 181 1.71 1.87 7.63
C LYS A 181 1.88 3.36 7.88
N GLY A 182 2.51 3.68 9.01
CA GLY A 182 2.98 5.02 9.31
C GLY A 182 4.00 5.45 8.26
N VAL A 183 4.17 6.77 8.13
CA VAL A 183 5.08 7.36 7.16
C VAL A 183 6.50 6.79 7.31
N GLU A 184 6.95 6.59 8.54
CA GLU A 184 8.29 6.07 8.85
C GLU A 184 8.47 4.60 8.46
N ASP A 185 7.42 3.78 8.57
CA ASP A 185 7.48 2.35 8.21
C ASP A 185 7.37 2.13 6.71
N ILE A 186 6.59 2.96 6.02
CA ILE A 186 6.64 3.02 4.57
C ILE A 186 8.04 3.41 4.12
N ALA A 187 8.66 4.41 4.78
CA ALA A 187 10.01 4.80 4.48
C ALA A 187 11.03 3.68 4.74
N ARG A 188 10.87 2.93 5.84
CA ARG A 188 11.72 1.78 6.17
C ARG A 188 11.56 0.62 5.19
N ASP A 189 10.34 0.32 4.76
CA ASP A 189 10.08 -0.70 3.74
C ASP A 189 10.62 -0.29 2.37
N LEU A 190 10.59 1.01 2.07
CA LEU A 190 11.29 1.53 0.91
C LEU A 190 12.78 1.23 1.03
N GLY A 191 13.38 1.32 2.22
CA GLY A 191 14.76 0.90 2.46
C GLY A 191 15.06 -0.57 2.15
N ARG A 192 14.06 -1.46 2.18
CA ARG A 192 14.23 -2.88 1.81
C ARG A 192 14.11 -3.13 0.31
N VAL A 193 13.36 -2.27 -0.37
CA VAL A 193 13.21 -2.31 -1.83
C VAL A 193 14.36 -1.56 -2.51
N VAL A 194 14.85 -0.50 -1.89
CA VAL A 194 15.96 0.32 -2.34
C VAL A 194 17.27 -0.39 -1.99
N LYS A 195 17.77 -1.15 -2.96
CA LYS A 195 19.03 -1.90 -2.83
C LYS A 195 20.27 -1.01 -2.92
N ASP A 196 20.17 0.14 -3.58
CA ASP A 196 21.24 1.14 -3.72
C ASP A 196 20.75 2.50 -3.18
N PRO A 197 21.05 2.80 -1.90
CA PRO A 197 20.64 4.05 -1.26
C PRO A 197 21.25 5.30 -1.89
N GLU A 198 22.49 5.24 -2.37
CA GLU A 198 23.15 6.43 -2.94
C GLU A 198 22.58 6.77 -4.31
N SER A 199 22.46 5.79 -5.21
CA SER A 199 21.76 6.01 -6.49
C SER A 199 20.34 6.51 -6.26
N PHE A 200 19.63 5.92 -5.28
CA PHE A 200 18.28 6.34 -4.94
C PHE A 200 18.20 7.77 -4.41
N ARG A 201 19.18 8.25 -3.66
CA ARG A 201 19.21 9.64 -3.18
C ARG A 201 19.31 10.67 -4.32
N HIS A 202 19.93 10.26 -5.43
CA HIS A 202 20.16 11.07 -6.63
C HIS A 202 19.07 10.92 -7.72
N ALA A 203 18.14 9.98 -7.57
CA ALA A 203 17.14 9.71 -8.60
C ALA A 203 16.13 10.88 -8.76
N GLY A 204 16.03 11.42 -9.98
CA GLY A 204 15.18 12.55 -10.34
C GLY A 204 15.87 13.92 -10.22
N SER A 205 15.11 15.01 -10.39
CA SER A 205 15.66 16.37 -10.49
C SER A 205 16.14 16.98 -9.17
N LYS A 206 15.77 16.41 -8.02
CA LYS A 206 16.17 16.89 -6.69
C LYS A 206 16.99 15.83 -5.97
N VAL A 207 18.24 16.17 -5.64
CA VAL A 207 19.13 15.35 -4.83
C VAL A 207 18.79 15.55 -3.35
N PHE A 208 18.54 14.46 -2.63
CA PHE A 208 18.24 14.51 -1.20
C PHE A 208 19.54 14.42 -0.38
N THR A 209 19.51 14.80 0.89
CA THR A 209 20.69 14.70 1.78
C THR A 209 20.94 13.26 2.22
N LYS A 210 19.89 12.46 2.41
CA LYS A 210 19.94 11.03 2.74
C LYS A 210 18.85 10.27 2.00
N ALA A 211 19.13 9.00 1.65
CA ALA A 211 18.13 8.11 1.07
C ALA A 211 16.91 7.94 1.99
N GLN A 212 17.15 7.77 3.30
CA GLN A 212 16.11 7.66 4.32
C GLN A 212 15.17 8.88 4.33
N TYR A 213 15.73 10.10 4.29
CA TYR A 213 14.95 11.33 4.24
C TYR A 213 14.07 11.40 2.98
N ARG A 214 14.59 10.93 1.83
CA ARG A 214 13.79 10.82 0.59
C ARG A 214 12.63 9.84 0.74
N MET A 215 12.84 8.71 1.39
CA MET A 215 11.80 7.70 1.63
C MET A 215 10.70 8.25 2.55
N GLU A 216 11.04 9.02 3.58
CA GLU A 216 10.08 9.70 4.47
C GLU A 216 9.26 10.74 3.72
N VAL A 217 9.90 11.54 2.87
CA VAL A 217 9.23 12.52 2.01
C VAL A 217 8.23 11.83 1.08
N ILE A 218 8.62 10.71 0.46
CA ILE A 218 7.74 9.89 -0.37
C ILE A 218 6.55 9.41 0.47
N ALA A 219 6.81 8.69 1.56
CA ALA A 219 5.78 8.13 2.42
C ALA A 219 4.79 9.18 2.94
N ARG A 220 5.27 10.32 3.43
CA ARG A 220 4.44 11.41 3.97
C ARG A 220 3.53 11.99 2.91
N THR A 221 4.09 12.23 1.73
CA THR A 221 3.37 12.85 0.63
C THR A 221 2.29 11.90 0.10
N GLU A 222 2.58 10.60 0.04
CA GLU A 222 1.65 9.60 -0.47
C GLU A 222 0.51 9.32 0.52
N VAL A 223 0.78 9.27 1.83
CA VAL A 223 -0.25 9.17 2.89
C VAL A 223 -1.17 10.38 2.88
N LEU A 224 -0.60 11.59 2.80
CA LEU A 224 -1.40 12.81 2.71
C LEU A 224 -2.24 12.84 1.44
N ARG A 225 -1.70 12.37 0.31
CA ARG A 225 -2.43 12.23 -0.95
C ARG A 225 -3.66 11.35 -0.77
N ALA A 226 -3.51 10.19 -0.16
CA ALA A 226 -4.62 9.28 0.09
C ALA A 226 -5.72 9.93 0.94
N HIS A 227 -5.34 10.68 1.98
CA HIS A 227 -6.30 11.37 2.86
C HIS A 227 -7.06 12.50 2.13
N ASN A 228 -6.33 13.39 1.44
CA ASN A 228 -6.93 14.49 0.70
C ASN A 228 -7.78 13.98 -0.46
N GLN A 229 -7.37 12.90 -1.14
CA GLN A 229 -8.17 12.28 -2.19
C GLN A 229 -9.47 11.67 -1.64
N GLY A 230 -9.43 11.01 -0.47
CA GLY A 230 -10.62 10.49 0.19
C GLY A 230 -11.62 11.59 0.55
N ARG A 231 -11.12 12.73 1.03
CA ARG A 231 -11.92 13.93 1.32
C ARG A 231 -12.57 14.51 0.05
N ILE A 232 -11.78 14.76 -1.00
CA ILE A 232 -12.31 15.29 -2.28
C ILE A 232 -13.35 14.33 -2.88
N LYS A 233 -13.11 13.02 -2.79
CA LYS A 233 -14.07 12.00 -3.26
C LYS A 233 -15.36 11.99 -2.45
N PHE A 234 -15.29 12.18 -1.13
CA PHE A 234 -16.49 12.38 -0.33
C PHE A 234 -17.26 13.62 -0.79
N HIS A 235 -16.59 14.77 -0.94
CA HIS A 235 -17.21 16.01 -1.39
C HIS A 235 -17.92 15.85 -2.74
N ASP A 236 -17.25 15.21 -3.71
CA ASP A 236 -17.83 14.90 -5.02
C ASP A 236 -19.04 13.96 -4.90
N GLN A 237 -18.92 12.90 -4.08
CA GLN A 237 -19.98 11.92 -3.86
C GLN A 237 -21.25 12.54 -3.27
N VAL A 238 -21.11 13.53 -2.37
CA VAL A 238 -22.25 14.20 -1.72
C VAL A 238 -22.75 15.43 -2.48
N GLY A 239 -22.16 15.74 -3.64
CA GLY A 239 -22.66 16.78 -4.55
C GLY A 239 -22.00 18.15 -4.43
N VAL A 240 -20.98 18.32 -3.58
CA VAL A 240 -20.23 19.58 -3.45
C VAL A 240 -19.45 19.83 -4.75
N ARG A 241 -19.65 21.00 -5.36
CA ARG A 241 -19.07 21.35 -6.66
C ARG A 241 -17.93 22.36 -6.60
N LYS A 242 -17.80 23.11 -5.50
CA LYS A 242 -16.70 24.06 -5.30
C LYS A 242 -15.95 23.75 -4.02
N LEU A 243 -14.64 23.64 -4.14
CA LEU A 243 -13.72 23.48 -3.01
C LEU A 243 -12.72 24.63 -3.03
N GLU A 244 -12.33 25.07 -1.84
CA GLU A 244 -11.29 26.06 -1.62
C GLU A 244 -9.99 25.36 -1.20
N TRP A 245 -8.87 25.90 -1.65
CA TRP A 245 -7.55 25.46 -1.20
C TRP A 245 -7.19 26.10 0.13
N MET A 246 -6.87 25.27 1.12
CA MET A 246 -6.57 25.70 2.47
C MET A 246 -5.17 25.27 2.89
N THR A 247 -4.36 26.26 3.30
CA THR A 247 -3.03 26.08 3.90
C THR A 247 -3.15 25.92 5.43
N MET A 248 -2.01 25.75 6.11
CA MET A 248 -1.97 25.66 7.58
C MET A 248 -1.83 27.03 8.27
N GLU A 249 -1.71 28.11 7.50
CA GLU A 249 -1.54 29.49 7.99
C GLU A 249 -0.47 29.68 9.07
N ASP A 250 0.60 28.90 9.01
CA ASP A 250 1.75 28.99 9.92
C ASP A 250 3.00 29.49 9.18
N GLU A 251 4.11 29.73 9.90
CA GLU A 251 5.36 30.20 9.28
C GLU A 251 5.96 29.21 8.27
N ARG A 252 5.39 28.02 8.13
CA ARG A 252 5.83 26.94 7.24
C ARG A 252 5.00 26.86 5.96
N VAL A 253 4.14 27.83 5.67
CA VAL A 253 3.48 27.96 4.37
C VAL A 253 4.52 28.30 3.31
N CYS A 254 4.57 27.50 2.24
CA CYS A 254 5.57 27.67 1.19
C CYS A 254 5.11 28.67 0.10
N PRO A 255 6.05 29.23 -0.69
CA PRO A 255 5.72 30.16 -1.79
C PRO A 255 4.84 29.57 -2.89
N ILE A 256 4.76 28.23 -3.02
CA ILE A 256 3.88 27.56 -3.99
C ILE A 256 2.44 27.54 -3.48
N CYS A 257 2.24 27.24 -2.19
CA CYS A 257 0.91 27.05 -1.61
C CYS A 257 0.30 28.34 -1.07
N GLY A 258 1.10 29.30 -0.63
CA GLY A 258 0.62 30.59 -0.13
C GLY A 258 -0.31 31.30 -1.13
N PRO A 259 0.09 31.46 -2.41
CA PRO A 259 -0.76 32.08 -3.43
C PRO A 259 -2.01 31.27 -3.79
N LEU A 260 -2.14 30.03 -3.32
CA LEU A 260 -3.33 29.20 -3.53
C LEU A 260 -4.32 29.29 -2.37
N ASP A 261 -3.91 29.77 -1.20
CA ASP A 261 -4.80 29.89 -0.04
C ASP A 261 -6.04 30.74 -0.39
N GLY A 262 -7.22 30.24 -0.03
CA GLY A 262 -8.49 30.92 -0.33
C GLY A 262 -8.97 30.79 -1.78
N LYS A 263 -8.20 30.21 -2.70
CA LYS A 263 -8.65 30.04 -4.10
C LYS A 263 -9.66 28.91 -4.23
N VAL A 264 -10.76 29.20 -4.93
CA VAL A 264 -11.86 28.28 -5.18
C VAL A 264 -11.73 27.61 -6.54
N PHE A 265 -11.96 26.30 -6.59
CA PHE A 265 -11.91 25.48 -7.79
C PHE A 265 -13.11 24.54 -7.87
N ASP A 266 -13.43 24.06 -9.08
CA ASP A 266 -14.41 22.99 -9.23
C ASP A 266 -13.92 21.70 -8.59
N THR A 267 -14.75 20.98 -7.84
CA THR A 267 -14.38 19.73 -7.15
C THR A 267 -13.77 18.71 -8.12
N GLY A 268 -14.35 18.54 -9.31
CA GLY A 268 -13.86 17.62 -10.33
C GLY A 268 -12.58 18.07 -11.03
N ARG A 269 -12.19 19.34 -10.89
CA ARG A 269 -10.96 19.94 -11.43
C ARG A 269 -10.05 20.51 -10.34
N PHE A 270 -10.26 20.08 -9.10
CA PHE A 270 -9.54 20.63 -7.96
C PHE A 270 -8.05 20.33 -8.13
N PRO A 271 -7.15 21.31 -7.89
CA PRO A 271 -5.73 21.11 -8.05
C PRO A 271 -5.25 19.91 -7.24
N ARG A 272 -4.35 19.11 -7.83
CA ARG A 272 -3.87 17.88 -7.20
C ARG A 272 -3.23 18.20 -5.85
N GLN A 273 -3.70 17.53 -4.80
CA GLN A 273 -3.11 17.59 -3.47
C GLN A 273 -2.47 16.25 -3.12
N PRO A 274 -1.22 16.24 -2.63
CA PRO A 274 -0.39 17.39 -2.28
C PRO A 274 0.28 18.00 -3.52
N ALA A 275 0.43 19.34 -3.55
CA ALA A 275 1.03 20.05 -4.70
C ALA A 275 2.53 19.78 -4.87
N HIS A 276 3.22 19.50 -3.76
CA HIS A 276 4.66 19.26 -3.74
C HIS A 276 5.02 18.30 -2.59
N PRO A 277 6.25 17.77 -2.55
CA PRO A 277 6.69 16.92 -1.46
C PRO A 277 6.59 17.66 -0.12
N ASN A 278 6.14 16.98 0.95
CA ASN A 278 5.90 17.55 2.28
C ASN A 278 4.88 18.70 2.34
N CYS A 279 4.09 18.93 1.29
CA CYS A 279 2.94 19.83 1.37
C CYS A 279 2.02 19.38 2.51
N ARG A 280 1.41 20.33 3.24
CA ARG A 280 0.49 20.06 4.37
C ARG A 280 -0.93 20.54 4.12
N CYS A 281 -1.15 21.17 2.97
CA CYS A 281 -2.41 21.77 2.56
C CYS A 281 -3.50 20.72 2.39
N THR A 282 -4.74 21.19 2.41
CA THR A 282 -5.93 20.37 2.21
C THR A 282 -6.99 21.14 1.44
N SER A 283 -8.08 20.46 1.09
CA SER A 283 -9.26 21.09 0.51
C SER A 283 -10.28 21.35 1.62
N VAL A 284 -10.93 22.51 1.57
CA VAL A 284 -12.10 22.85 2.37
C VAL A 284 -13.29 23.14 1.44
N VAL A 285 -14.52 23.04 1.92
CA VAL A 285 -15.68 23.42 1.13
C VAL A 285 -15.73 24.94 0.98
N ALA A 286 -15.88 25.43 -0.25
CA ALA A 286 -15.98 26.87 -0.50
C ALA A 286 -17.33 27.43 0.00
N TRP A 287 -17.33 28.66 0.49
CA TRP A 287 -18.54 29.39 0.87
C TRP A 287 -18.76 30.61 -0.05
N PRO A 288 -19.98 30.89 -0.56
CA PRO A 288 -21.23 30.12 -0.38
C PRO A 288 -21.14 28.70 -0.96
N LEU A 289 -21.84 27.75 -0.34
CA LEU A 289 -21.72 26.34 -0.71
C LEU A 289 -22.37 26.09 -2.07
N VAL A 290 -21.60 25.72 -3.08
CA VAL A 290 -22.14 25.38 -4.40
C VAL A 290 -22.38 23.87 -4.51
N ILE A 291 -23.64 23.46 -4.67
CA ILE A 291 -24.05 22.05 -4.72
C ILE A 291 -24.91 21.81 -5.95
N CYS A 292 -24.51 20.86 -6.80
CA CYS A 292 -25.17 20.52 -8.06
C CYS A 292 -25.69 21.71 -8.91
N GLY A 293 -25.06 22.89 -8.80
CA GLY A 293 -25.44 24.10 -9.54
C GLY A 293 -26.25 25.16 -8.76
N GLY A 294 -26.62 24.93 -7.49
CA GLY A 294 -27.25 25.92 -6.61
C GLY A 294 -26.32 26.43 -5.49
N GLU A 295 -26.51 27.67 -5.04
CA GLU A 295 -25.73 28.31 -3.96
C GLU A 295 -26.50 28.25 -2.63
N LEU A 296 -26.02 27.47 -1.66
CA LEU A 296 -26.48 27.55 -0.27
C LEU A 296 -25.81 28.75 0.41
N GLY A 297 -26.64 29.62 1.01
CA GLY A 297 -26.19 30.75 1.81
C GLY A 297 -26.02 32.09 1.08
N ALA A 298 -26.44 32.18 -0.18
CA ALA A 298 -26.71 33.47 -0.82
C ALA A 298 -27.94 34.14 -0.18
N LYS A 299 -28.05 35.48 -0.25
CA LYS A 299 -29.26 36.19 0.25
C LYS A 299 -30.51 35.63 -0.45
N ALA A 300 -31.56 35.39 0.34
CA ALA A 300 -32.74 34.59 -0.01
C ALA A 300 -33.28 34.86 -1.43
N ALA A 301 -32.98 33.93 -2.34
CA ALA A 301 -33.79 33.66 -3.52
C ALA A 301 -34.38 32.26 -3.36
N ALA A 302 -35.59 32.05 -3.91
CA ALA A 302 -36.40 30.84 -3.77
C ALA A 302 -35.54 29.57 -3.87
N GLU A 303 -35.54 28.78 -2.80
CA GLU A 303 -34.72 27.58 -2.64
C GLU A 303 -34.98 26.59 -3.78
N PRO A 304 -34.01 26.31 -4.66
CA PRO A 304 -34.01 25.06 -5.41
C PRO A 304 -33.60 23.94 -4.44
N ASP A 305 -34.28 22.79 -4.52
CA ASP A 305 -33.98 21.60 -3.72
C ASP A 305 -32.46 21.35 -3.59
N ALA A 306 -31.96 21.47 -2.36
CA ALA A 306 -30.55 21.32 -2.06
C ALA A 306 -30.08 19.89 -2.42
N CYS A 307 -29.30 19.76 -3.49
CA CYS A 307 -28.73 18.49 -3.96
C CYS A 307 -27.53 18.01 -3.11
N ILE A 308 -27.48 18.35 -1.81
CA ILE A 308 -26.59 17.64 -0.89
C ILE A 308 -27.26 16.31 -0.65
N LEU A 309 -26.59 15.20 -0.99
CA LEU A 309 -27.18 13.88 -0.73
C LEU A 309 -27.38 13.71 0.79
N PRO A 310 -28.62 13.59 1.28
CA PRO A 310 -28.84 13.39 2.70
C PRO A 310 -28.29 12.00 3.11
N PRO A 311 -27.90 11.80 4.38
CA PRO A 311 -27.35 10.53 4.86
C PRO A 311 -28.17 9.29 4.46
N GLN A 312 -29.50 9.42 4.40
CA GLN A 312 -30.43 8.36 4.00
C GLN A 312 -30.29 7.97 2.52
N ALA A 313 -30.05 8.95 1.63
CA ALA A 313 -29.80 8.69 0.22
C ALA A 313 -28.46 7.96 0.02
N ILE A 314 -27.43 8.38 0.75
CA ILE A 314 -26.11 7.71 0.78
C ILE A 314 -26.26 6.27 1.27
N GLU A 315 -27.06 6.03 2.31
CA GLU A 315 -27.30 4.69 2.83
C GLU A 315 -28.01 3.79 1.81
N LYS A 316 -29.04 4.31 1.12
CA LYS A 316 -29.75 3.57 0.06
C LYS A 316 -28.82 3.17 -1.07
N GLN A 317 -28.00 4.11 -1.54
CA GLN A 317 -26.99 3.83 -2.57
C GLN A 317 -25.96 2.79 -2.10
N ALA A 318 -25.47 2.91 -0.86
CA ALA A 318 -24.47 2.00 -0.31
C ALA A 318 -25.02 0.57 -0.16
N LYS A 319 -26.28 0.43 0.26
CA LYS A 319 -26.99 -0.87 0.30
C LYS A 319 -27.12 -1.49 -1.09
N ALA A 320 -27.48 -0.70 -2.11
CA ALA A 320 -27.56 -1.18 -3.48
C ALA A 320 -26.20 -1.65 -4.00
N LYS A 321 -25.14 -0.86 -3.79
CA LYS A 321 -23.78 -1.23 -4.19
C LYS A 321 -23.28 -2.47 -3.45
N SER A 322 -23.54 -2.59 -2.15
CA SER A 322 -23.15 -3.78 -1.38
C SER A 322 -23.80 -5.05 -1.92
N LYS A 323 -25.08 -4.99 -2.32
CA LYS A 323 -25.76 -6.13 -2.96
C LYS A 323 -25.12 -6.49 -4.30
N GLU A 324 -24.74 -5.49 -5.08
CA GLU A 324 -24.02 -5.70 -6.33
C GLU A 324 -22.64 -6.34 -6.09
N ASP A 325 -21.83 -5.81 -5.18
CA ASP A 325 -20.51 -6.35 -4.83
C ASP A 325 -20.60 -7.81 -4.33
N THR A 326 -21.63 -8.15 -3.55
CA THR A 326 -21.89 -9.54 -3.14
C THR A 326 -22.18 -10.44 -4.34
N LYS A 327 -22.99 -9.98 -5.29
CA LYS A 327 -23.26 -10.73 -6.53
C LYS A 327 -22.00 -10.94 -7.37
N LEU A 328 -21.17 -9.91 -7.51
CA LEU A 328 -19.90 -9.99 -8.24
C LEU A 328 -18.92 -10.95 -7.56
N LYS A 329 -18.82 -10.89 -6.23
CA LYS A 329 -17.98 -11.79 -5.44
C LYS A 329 -18.43 -13.24 -5.60
N ALA A 330 -19.73 -13.52 -5.51
CA ALA A 330 -20.26 -14.86 -5.72
C ALA A 330 -19.96 -15.40 -7.13
N ALA A 331 -20.15 -14.57 -8.17
CA ALA A 331 -19.83 -14.93 -9.54
C ALA A 331 -18.33 -15.25 -9.72
N PHE A 332 -17.45 -14.48 -9.08
CA PHE A 332 -16.01 -14.74 -9.07
C PHE A 332 -15.65 -16.03 -8.31
N GLU A 333 -16.21 -16.21 -7.11
CA GLU A 333 -15.92 -17.34 -6.23
C GLU A 333 -16.34 -18.69 -6.83
N SER A 334 -17.41 -18.70 -7.62
CA SER A 334 -17.85 -19.88 -8.39
C SER A 334 -16.70 -20.51 -9.19
N GLY A 335 -15.81 -19.69 -9.75
CA GLY A 335 -14.76 -20.11 -10.68
C GLY A 335 -15.29 -20.60 -12.04
N LYS A 336 -16.59 -20.46 -12.32
CA LYS A 336 -17.20 -20.85 -13.59
C LYS A 336 -17.12 -19.70 -14.58
N VAL A 337 -16.66 -20.00 -15.80
CA VAL A 337 -16.59 -19.03 -16.90
C VAL A 337 -18.00 -18.56 -17.31
N ALA A 338 -19.00 -19.44 -17.23
CA ALA A 338 -20.40 -19.11 -17.53
C ALA A 338 -20.92 -17.97 -16.64
N ASP A 339 -20.69 -18.06 -15.33
CA ASP A 339 -21.16 -17.06 -14.36
C ASP A 339 -20.51 -15.70 -14.62
N LEU A 340 -19.21 -15.66 -14.96
CA LEU A 340 -18.52 -14.43 -15.35
C LEU A 340 -19.04 -13.85 -16.69
N LYS A 341 -19.43 -14.71 -17.65
CA LYS A 341 -19.99 -14.25 -18.94
C LYS A 341 -21.34 -13.55 -18.79
N THR A 342 -22.12 -13.86 -17.75
CA THR A 342 -23.40 -13.18 -17.47
C THR A 342 -23.23 -11.71 -17.06
N LEU A 343 -22.03 -11.32 -16.61
CA LEU A 343 -21.75 -9.97 -16.13
C LEU A 343 -21.61 -8.97 -17.30
N THR A 344 -21.96 -7.72 -17.02
CA THR A 344 -21.70 -6.61 -17.95
C THR A 344 -20.21 -6.28 -18.03
N VAL A 345 -19.80 -5.55 -19.08
CA VAL A 345 -18.40 -5.10 -19.21
C VAL A 345 -17.97 -4.26 -18.01
N LYS A 346 -18.83 -3.34 -17.54
CA LYS A 346 -18.56 -2.48 -16.38
C LYS A 346 -18.39 -3.30 -15.11
N GLN A 347 -19.22 -4.32 -14.91
CA GLN A 347 -19.12 -5.24 -13.76
C GLN A 347 -17.83 -6.07 -13.80
N LEU A 348 -17.43 -6.57 -14.98
CA LEU A 348 -16.17 -7.28 -15.15
C LEU A 348 -14.96 -6.37 -14.92
N GLN A 349 -15.03 -5.10 -15.33
CA GLN A 349 -14.02 -4.09 -15.02
C GLN A 349 -13.91 -3.84 -13.52
N THR A 350 -15.05 -3.65 -12.82
CA THR A 350 -15.09 -3.53 -11.36
C THR A 350 -14.46 -4.73 -10.67
N LEU A 351 -14.86 -5.94 -11.06
CA LEU A 351 -14.35 -7.19 -10.50
C LEU A 351 -12.85 -7.38 -10.80
N SER A 352 -12.39 -6.93 -11.98
CA SER A 352 -10.97 -6.94 -12.35
C SER A 352 -10.16 -6.01 -11.46
N LYS A 353 -10.64 -4.79 -11.20
CA LYS A 353 -10.00 -3.84 -10.27
C LYS A 353 -9.91 -4.41 -8.85
N GLN A 354 -10.99 -4.99 -8.35
CA GLN A 354 -11.04 -5.61 -7.01
C GLN A 354 -10.06 -6.78 -6.84
N ASN A 355 -9.76 -7.50 -7.92
CA ASN A 355 -8.90 -8.69 -7.88
C ASN A 355 -7.50 -8.48 -8.48
N GLY A 356 -7.12 -7.22 -8.75
CA GLY A 356 -5.80 -6.87 -9.27
C GLY A 356 -5.53 -7.35 -10.71
N VAL A 357 -6.58 -7.40 -11.55
CA VAL A 357 -6.49 -7.72 -12.98
C VAL A 357 -6.55 -6.42 -13.79
N SER A 358 -5.55 -6.17 -14.64
CA SER A 358 -5.48 -4.96 -15.47
C SER A 358 -6.56 -4.94 -16.54
N ILE A 359 -7.33 -3.85 -16.61
CA ILE A 359 -8.33 -3.60 -17.66
C ILE A 359 -7.65 -3.12 -18.95
N ALA A 360 -6.60 -2.32 -18.84
CA ALA A 360 -5.80 -1.88 -19.98
C ALA A 360 -4.91 -3.01 -20.47
N ARG A 361 -4.67 -3.05 -21.78
CA ARG A 361 -3.68 -3.94 -22.39
C ARG A 361 -2.25 -3.40 -22.15
N THR A 362 -1.31 -4.31 -21.96
CA THR A 362 0.12 -4.02 -21.86
C THR A 362 0.79 -4.11 -23.24
N LYS A 363 2.02 -3.61 -23.39
CA LYS A 363 2.82 -3.78 -24.63
C LYS A 363 2.88 -5.25 -25.06
N ALA A 364 3.07 -6.16 -24.11
CA ALA A 364 3.11 -7.60 -24.38
C ALA A 364 1.75 -8.16 -24.86
N ASP A 365 0.63 -7.62 -24.37
CA ASP A 365 -0.69 -8.01 -24.89
C ASP A 365 -0.90 -7.51 -26.32
N PHE A 366 -0.43 -6.29 -26.62
CA PHE A 366 -0.53 -5.71 -27.96
C PHE A 366 0.30 -6.48 -28.99
N ILE A 367 1.55 -6.82 -28.67
CA ILE A 367 2.42 -7.62 -29.54
C ILE A 367 1.77 -8.97 -29.85
N LYS A 368 1.29 -9.69 -28.82
CA LYS A 368 0.62 -10.98 -29.03
C LYS A 368 -0.59 -10.92 -29.94
N LEU A 369 -1.35 -9.83 -29.90
CA LEU A 369 -2.50 -9.65 -30.78
C LEU A 369 -2.06 -9.29 -32.20
N LEU A 370 -1.00 -8.49 -32.36
CA LEU A 370 -0.43 -8.19 -33.67
C LEU A 370 0.17 -9.44 -34.32
N ASP A 371 0.91 -10.27 -33.59
CA ASP A 371 1.47 -11.54 -34.08
C ASP A 371 0.38 -12.54 -34.50
N GLN A 372 -0.82 -12.45 -33.90
CA GLN A 372 -1.97 -13.28 -34.28
C GLN A 372 -2.64 -12.80 -35.56
N VAL A 373 -2.63 -11.49 -35.82
CA VAL A 373 -3.25 -10.87 -36.99
C VAL A 373 -2.29 -10.83 -38.19
N GLU A 374 -0.99 -10.72 -37.92
CA GLU A 374 0.12 -10.81 -38.90
C GLU A 374 1.09 -11.95 -38.52
N PRO A 375 0.74 -13.22 -38.81
CA PRO A 375 1.64 -14.34 -38.56
C PRO A 375 2.91 -14.22 -39.41
N GLY A 376 4.08 -14.34 -38.78
CA GLY A 376 5.38 -14.35 -39.46
C GLY A 376 6.14 -13.02 -39.46
N PHE A 377 5.55 -11.95 -38.91
CA PHE A 377 6.26 -10.70 -38.66
C PHE A 377 6.60 -10.56 -37.17
N ASP A 378 7.85 -10.21 -36.85
CA ASP A 378 8.24 -9.95 -35.46
C ASP A 378 7.85 -8.53 -35.03
N HIS A 379 6.93 -8.43 -34.08
CA HIS A 379 6.46 -7.16 -33.53
C HIS A 379 7.15 -6.75 -32.22
N SER A 380 8.15 -7.52 -31.75
CA SER A 380 8.79 -7.33 -30.44
C SER A 380 9.38 -5.92 -30.22
N ASP A 381 9.97 -5.35 -31.28
CA ASP A 381 10.63 -4.05 -31.26
C ASP A 381 9.68 -2.85 -31.37
N LEU A 382 8.40 -3.07 -31.68
CA LEU A 382 7.46 -1.96 -31.85
C LEU A 382 7.26 -1.17 -30.55
N THR A 383 7.42 0.15 -30.64
CA THR A 383 7.23 1.08 -29.51
C THR A 383 6.58 2.39 -29.95
N GLY A 384 6.08 3.15 -28.97
CA GLY A 384 5.67 4.54 -29.15
C GLY A 384 4.60 4.76 -30.23
N ALA A 385 4.87 5.70 -31.14
CA ALA A 385 3.96 6.10 -32.20
C ALA A 385 3.76 5.00 -33.26
N VAL A 386 4.81 4.24 -33.57
CA VAL A 386 4.76 3.16 -34.58
C VAL A 386 3.84 2.03 -34.11
N LEU A 387 3.96 1.62 -32.84
CA LEU A 387 3.05 0.66 -32.24
C LEU A 387 1.59 1.17 -32.28
N LYS A 388 1.35 2.44 -31.95
CA LYS A 388 0.00 3.03 -31.98
C LYS A 388 -0.60 3.04 -33.39
N ALA A 389 0.20 3.33 -34.42
CA ALA A 389 -0.24 3.33 -35.81
C ALA A 389 -0.68 1.91 -36.23
N LYS A 390 0.16 0.90 -35.95
CA LYS A 390 -0.14 -0.49 -36.30
C LYS A 390 -1.34 -1.06 -35.54
N LEU A 391 -1.53 -0.67 -34.28
CA LEU A 391 -2.75 -1.01 -33.52
C LEU A 391 -4.01 -0.39 -34.12
N LYS A 392 -3.92 0.84 -34.66
CA LYS A 392 -5.03 1.52 -35.32
C LYS A 392 -5.39 0.85 -36.64
N GLU A 393 -4.39 0.44 -37.41
CA GLU A 393 -4.53 -0.29 -38.68
C GLU A 393 -5.31 -1.60 -38.47
N HIS A 394 -4.93 -2.40 -37.47
CA HIS A 394 -5.58 -3.66 -37.12
C HIS A 394 -6.81 -3.52 -36.22
N LYS A 395 -7.27 -2.28 -35.97
CA LYS A 395 -8.43 -1.96 -35.11
C LYS A 395 -8.36 -2.59 -33.70
N ILE A 396 -7.15 -2.75 -33.16
CA ILE A 396 -6.93 -3.30 -31.82
C ILE A 396 -7.17 -2.20 -30.77
N GLY A 397 -8.21 -2.36 -29.96
CA GLY A 397 -8.56 -1.41 -28.90
C GLY A 397 -7.55 -1.37 -27.74
N LEU A 398 -7.51 -0.25 -27.00
CA LEU A 398 -6.63 -0.08 -25.84
C LEU A 398 -7.08 -0.88 -24.60
N LEU A 399 -8.39 -1.12 -24.48
CA LEU A 399 -9.00 -1.83 -23.36
C LEU A 399 -9.26 -3.29 -23.71
N ARG A 400 -9.10 -4.17 -22.73
CA ARG A 400 -9.43 -5.59 -22.85
C ARG A 400 -10.90 -5.79 -23.20
N THR A 401 -11.18 -6.80 -24.04
CA THR A 401 -12.56 -7.18 -24.37
C THR A 401 -13.25 -7.83 -23.16
N LYS A 402 -14.57 -8.01 -23.26
CA LYS A 402 -15.34 -8.78 -22.28
C LYS A 402 -14.73 -10.18 -22.07
N ASP A 403 -14.41 -10.88 -23.16
CA ASP A 403 -13.87 -12.23 -23.10
C ASP A 403 -12.46 -12.28 -22.52
N ASP A 404 -11.62 -11.29 -22.81
CA ASP A 404 -10.28 -11.17 -22.21
C ASP A 404 -10.37 -11.04 -20.68
N LEU A 405 -11.28 -10.18 -20.19
CA LEU A 405 -11.49 -9.99 -18.75
C LEU A 405 -12.01 -11.27 -18.09
N VAL A 406 -12.97 -11.95 -18.72
CA VAL A 406 -13.50 -13.23 -18.22
C VAL A 406 -12.38 -14.28 -18.11
N LYS A 407 -11.54 -14.43 -19.15
CA LYS A 407 -10.42 -15.38 -19.16
C LYS A 407 -9.41 -15.09 -18.04
N LEU A 408 -9.04 -13.83 -17.86
CA LEU A 408 -8.08 -13.42 -16.83
C LEU A 408 -8.63 -13.58 -15.42
N LEU A 409 -9.89 -13.20 -15.18
CA LEU A 409 -10.55 -13.40 -13.90
C LEU A 409 -10.67 -14.89 -13.56
N ALA A 410 -11.07 -15.73 -14.52
CA ALA A 410 -11.11 -17.17 -14.32
C ALA A 410 -9.73 -17.76 -14.01
N LYS A 411 -8.67 -17.31 -14.70
CA LYS A 411 -7.28 -17.70 -14.41
C LYS A 411 -6.86 -17.27 -12.99
N LYS A 412 -7.17 -16.03 -12.61
CA LYS A 412 -6.89 -15.50 -11.27
C LYS A 412 -7.60 -16.32 -10.19
N GLN A 413 -8.87 -16.63 -10.38
CA GLN A 413 -9.63 -17.44 -9.42
C GLN A 413 -9.10 -18.86 -9.28
N ARG A 414 -8.70 -19.49 -10.39
CA ARG A 414 -8.06 -20.82 -10.34
C ARG A 414 -6.76 -20.79 -9.54
N ALA A 415 -5.94 -19.75 -9.72
CA ALA A 415 -4.71 -19.59 -8.94
C ALA A 415 -5.01 -19.41 -7.43
N LEU A 416 -6.03 -18.61 -7.08
CA LEU A 416 -6.45 -18.42 -5.69
C LEU A 416 -6.97 -19.72 -5.06
N LYS A 417 -7.84 -20.47 -5.75
CA LYS A 417 -8.33 -21.77 -5.26
C LYS A 417 -7.20 -22.77 -5.06
N LYS A 418 -6.25 -22.84 -6.00
CA LYS A 418 -5.05 -23.67 -5.85
C LYS A 418 -4.25 -23.28 -4.61
N ALA A 419 -3.98 -21.99 -4.41
CA ALA A 419 -3.25 -21.52 -3.23
C ALA A 419 -3.99 -21.84 -1.91
N GLN A 420 -5.33 -21.74 -1.89
CA GLN A 420 -6.15 -22.11 -0.74
C GLN A 420 -6.07 -23.61 -0.44
N ILE A 421 -6.25 -24.47 -1.44
CA ILE A 421 -6.15 -25.93 -1.30
C ILE A 421 -4.76 -26.31 -0.77
N VAL A 422 -3.70 -25.75 -1.35
CA VAL A 422 -2.33 -25.99 -0.88
C VAL A 422 -2.16 -25.55 0.57
N SER A 423 -2.69 -24.38 0.95
CA SER A 423 -2.67 -23.92 2.33
C SER A 423 -3.44 -24.87 3.27
N GLU A 424 -4.55 -25.46 2.85
CA GLU A 424 -5.32 -26.40 3.66
C GLU A 424 -4.63 -27.76 3.80
N ARG A 425 -4.04 -28.28 2.72
CA ARG A 425 -3.26 -29.53 2.73
C ARG A 425 -2.07 -29.42 3.68
N LEU A 426 -1.36 -28.30 3.64
CA LEU A 426 -0.26 -28.01 4.58
C LEU A 426 -0.75 -27.92 6.04
N LYS A 427 -1.94 -27.34 6.30
CA LYS A 427 -2.55 -27.32 7.64
C LYS A 427 -2.92 -28.72 8.14
N LYS A 428 -3.28 -29.63 7.24
CA LYS A 428 -3.59 -31.04 7.56
C LYS A 428 -2.35 -31.92 7.75
N GLY A 429 -1.15 -31.35 7.66
CA GLY A 429 0.11 -32.08 7.88
C GLY A 429 0.62 -32.84 6.66
N GLU A 430 0.07 -32.60 5.45
CA GLU A 430 0.66 -33.18 4.24
C GLU A 430 2.06 -32.61 3.99
N GLY A 431 3.03 -33.49 3.76
CA GLY A 431 4.41 -33.12 3.49
C GLY A 431 4.59 -32.43 2.13
N LEU A 432 5.57 -31.52 2.05
CA LEU A 432 5.91 -30.75 0.83
C LEU A 432 6.26 -31.64 -0.38
N HIS A 433 6.68 -32.90 -0.14
CA HIS A 433 6.99 -33.87 -1.19
C HIS A 433 5.79 -34.26 -2.06
N VAL A 434 4.58 -34.21 -1.49
CA VAL A 434 3.32 -34.58 -2.16
C VAL A 434 2.81 -33.44 -3.06
N LEU A 435 3.37 -32.24 -2.94
CA LEU A 435 3.03 -31.10 -3.79
C LEU A 435 3.66 -31.23 -5.18
N THR A 436 2.94 -30.76 -6.19
CA THR A 436 3.45 -30.60 -7.55
C THR A 436 4.47 -29.45 -7.63
N MET A 437 5.26 -29.40 -8.71
CA MET A 437 6.25 -28.33 -8.89
C MET A 437 5.60 -26.94 -8.88
N ASP A 438 4.46 -26.80 -9.54
CA ASP A 438 3.69 -25.54 -9.58
C ASP A 438 3.20 -25.12 -8.19
N GLU A 439 2.71 -26.07 -7.39
CA GLU A 439 2.28 -25.79 -6.01
C GLU A 439 3.46 -25.38 -5.12
N LEU A 440 4.62 -26.03 -5.28
CA LEU A 440 5.84 -25.66 -4.56
C LEU A 440 6.35 -24.27 -4.95
N GLN A 441 6.26 -23.89 -6.22
CA GLN A 441 6.60 -22.54 -6.65
C GLN A 441 5.68 -21.49 -6.01
N GLU A 442 4.39 -21.80 -5.86
CA GLU A 442 3.44 -20.90 -5.19
C GLU A 442 3.71 -20.80 -3.68
N VAL A 443 4.02 -21.93 -3.01
CA VAL A 443 4.45 -21.94 -1.61
C VAL A 443 5.75 -21.14 -1.43
N ALA A 444 6.70 -21.30 -2.35
CA ALA A 444 7.95 -20.54 -2.32
C ALA A 444 7.67 -19.03 -2.44
N ARG A 445 6.82 -18.60 -3.37
CA ARG A 445 6.42 -17.19 -3.52
C ARG A 445 5.75 -16.63 -2.27
N THR A 446 4.86 -17.40 -1.64
CA THR A 446 4.15 -16.96 -0.43
C THR A 446 5.08 -16.88 0.79
N LYS A 447 6.07 -17.78 0.88
CA LYS A 447 7.08 -17.79 1.95
C LYS A 447 8.33 -16.94 1.65
N GLY A 448 8.35 -16.21 0.54
CA GLY A 448 9.50 -15.37 0.16
C GLY A 448 10.76 -16.15 -0.26
N VAL A 449 10.62 -17.43 -0.60
CA VAL A 449 11.71 -18.29 -1.07
C VAL A 449 11.90 -18.10 -2.58
N SER A 450 13.14 -17.86 -3.02
CA SER A 450 13.47 -17.69 -4.45
C SER A 450 13.30 -19.01 -5.22
N ILE A 451 12.51 -18.97 -6.30
CA ILE A 451 12.39 -20.06 -7.28
C ILE A 451 13.65 -20.19 -8.13
N TYR A 452 14.34 -19.08 -8.37
CA TYR A 452 15.61 -19.05 -9.10
C TYR A 452 16.76 -19.46 -8.20
N MET A 453 17.80 -20.01 -8.80
CA MET A 453 19.07 -20.28 -8.11
C MET A 453 19.66 -18.94 -7.65
N ILE A 454 19.90 -18.79 -6.35
CA ILE A 454 20.65 -17.65 -5.82
C ILE A 454 22.14 -17.94 -5.92
N ARG A 455 22.98 -16.90 -5.81
CA ARG A 455 24.44 -17.04 -5.86
C ARG A 455 24.95 -18.16 -4.96
N GLN A 456 24.44 -18.24 -3.73
CA GLN A 456 24.85 -19.29 -2.80
C GLN A 456 24.43 -20.69 -3.27
N ASP A 457 23.24 -20.86 -3.86
CA ASP A 457 22.79 -22.16 -4.38
C ASP A 457 23.70 -22.65 -5.52
N VAL A 458 24.19 -21.71 -6.35
CA VAL A 458 25.11 -22.03 -7.45
C VAL A 458 26.49 -22.40 -6.90
N ILE A 459 27.00 -21.63 -5.93
CA ILE A 459 28.27 -21.93 -5.24
C ILE A 459 28.21 -23.30 -4.56
N ASP A 460 27.15 -23.57 -3.78
CA ASP A 460 26.97 -24.84 -3.07
C ASP A 460 26.86 -26.07 -4.00
N LEU A 461 26.49 -25.87 -5.27
CA LEU A 461 26.51 -26.91 -6.31
C LEU A 461 27.89 -27.04 -6.95
N LEU A 462 28.56 -25.92 -7.23
CA LEU A 462 29.91 -25.92 -7.78
C LEU A 462 30.90 -26.56 -6.79
N ASP A 463 30.82 -26.25 -5.50
CA ASP A 463 31.66 -26.85 -4.45
C ASP A 463 31.46 -28.37 -4.31
N LYS A 464 30.31 -28.91 -4.77
CA LYS A 464 30.07 -30.36 -4.82
C LYS A 464 30.61 -31.00 -6.08
N LEU A 465 30.67 -30.26 -7.18
CA LEU A 465 31.18 -30.72 -8.46
C LEU A 465 32.71 -30.61 -8.52
N GLU A 466 33.27 -29.59 -7.87
CA GLU A 466 34.70 -29.31 -7.78
C GLU A 466 35.12 -29.02 -6.31
N PRO A 467 35.26 -30.05 -5.47
CA PRO A 467 35.54 -29.88 -4.03
C PRO A 467 36.90 -29.24 -3.71
N GLU A 468 37.84 -29.26 -4.65
CA GLU A 468 39.18 -28.71 -4.48
C GLU A 468 39.30 -27.24 -4.94
N VAL A 469 38.22 -26.65 -5.47
CA VAL A 469 38.21 -25.28 -5.99
C VAL A 469 37.32 -24.41 -5.09
N ASP A 470 37.84 -23.26 -4.66
CA ASP A 470 37.06 -22.28 -3.89
C ASP A 470 36.21 -21.40 -4.82
N HIS A 471 34.89 -21.62 -4.82
CA HIS A 471 33.94 -20.84 -5.62
C HIS A 471 33.37 -19.63 -4.89
N SER A 472 33.77 -19.38 -3.63
CA SER A 472 33.21 -18.31 -2.78
C SER A 472 33.37 -16.90 -3.38
N GLY A 473 34.34 -16.71 -4.27
CA GLY A 473 34.63 -15.46 -4.98
C GLY A 473 33.75 -15.18 -6.22
N LEU A 474 33.07 -16.17 -6.80
CA LEU A 474 32.38 -16.03 -8.08
C LEU A 474 31.18 -15.06 -8.00
N LYS A 475 31.07 -14.14 -8.98
CA LYS A 475 30.02 -13.10 -9.06
C LYS A 475 29.76 -12.67 -10.52
N GLY A 476 28.53 -12.27 -10.82
CA GLY A 476 28.20 -11.65 -12.11
C GLY A 476 28.48 -12.59 -13.30
N LYS A 477 29.27 -12.12 -14.27
CA LYS A 477 29.58 -12.89 -15.50
C LYS A 477 30.31 -14.19 -15.22
N SER A 478 31.30 -14.22 -14.32
CA SER A 478 32.05 -15.44 -14.00
C SER A 478 31.17 -16.51 -13.34
N LEU A 479 30.15 -16.11 -12.59
CA LEU A 479 29.15 -17.04 -12.04
C LEU A 479 28.26 -17.62 -13.15
N ILE A 480 27.88 -16.81 -14.14
CA ILE A 480 27.04 -17.25 -15.27
C ILE A 480 27.83 -18.20 -16.19
N GLU A 481 29.10 -17.90 -16.44
CA GLU A 481 30.00 -18.77 -17.23
C GLU A 481 30.21 -20.12 -16.53
N ALA A 482 30.47 -20.12 -15.22
CA ALA A 482 30.55 -21.35 -14.43
C ALA A 482 29.22 -22.13 -14.44
N GLN A 483 28.10 -21.41 -14.32
CA GLN A 483 26.76 -22.00 -14.38
C GLN A 483 26.48 -22.67 -15.75
N GLN A 484 26.93 -22.08 -16.85
CA GLN A 484 26.81 -22.64 -18.20
C GLN A 484 27.74 -23.84 -18.39
N ARG A 485 29.00 -23.75 -17.92
CA ARG A 485 30.00 -24.81 -18.03
C ARG A 485 29.56 -26.12 -17.37
N TYR A 486 28.90 -26.01 -16.22
CA TYR A 486 28.40 -27.16 -15.45
C TYR A 486 26.92 -27.48 -15.69
N HIS A 487 26.30 -26.85 -16.69
CA HIS A 487 24.88 -27.04 -17.03
C HIS A 487 23.92 -26.89 -15.84
N ILE A 488 24.24 -26.00 -14.89
CA ILE A 488 23.41 -25.74 -13.72
C ILE A 488 22.19 -24.93 -14.15
N ALA A 489 21.00 -25.50 -13.98
CA ALA A 489 19.75 -24.84 -14.33
C ALA A 489 19.57 -23.50 -13.59
N THR A 490 18.88 -22.54 -14.22
CA THR A 490 18.62 -21.21 -13.64
C THR A 490 17.54 -21.23 -12.56
N THR A 491 16.71 -22.27 -12.53
CA THR A 491 15.63 -22.47 -11.57
C THR A 491 15.87 -23.70 -10.70
N LYS A 492 15.46 -23.63 -9.44
CA LYS A 492 15.48 -24.77 -8.52
C LYS A 492 14.61 -25.91 -9.05
N ASN A 493 15.12 -27.13 -8.96
CA ASN A 493 14.32 -28.34 -9.17
C ASN A 493 13.40 -28.64 -7.96
N LYS A 494 12.52 -29.64 -8.08
CA LYS A 494 11.54 -29.98 -7.04
C LYS A 494 12.18 -30.21 -5.66
N GLN A 495 13.27 -30.98 -5.60
CA GLN A 495 13.94 -31.29 -4.33
C GLN A 495 14.66 -30.08 -3.72
N GLN A 496 15.33 -29.28 -4.54
CA GLN A 496 15.99 -28.05 -4.11
C GLN A 496 14.98 -27.04 -3.57
N LEU A 497 13.82 -26.94 -4.21
CA LEU A 497 12.74 -26.03 -3.80
C LEU A 497 12.10 -26.49 -2.47
N ILE A 498 11.87 -27.79 -2.30
CA ILE A 498 11.39 -28.36 -1.02
C ILE A 498 12.40 -28.08 0.10
N LYS A 499 13.69 -28.38 -0.11
CA LYS A 499 14.74 -28.09 0.89
C LYS A 499 14.80 -26.62 1.27
N ALA A 500 14.66 -25.72 0.29
CA ALA A 500 14.65 -24.28 0.56
C ALA A 500 13.41 -23.86 1.37
N ILE A 501 12.24 -24.43 1.09
CA ILE A 501 11.00 -24.18 1.83
C ILE A 501 11.07 -24.76 3.25
N GLU A 502 11.61 -25.97 3.42
CA GLU A 502 11.79 -26.62 4.72
C GLU A 502 12.83 -25.91 5.57
N LYS A 503 13.94 -25.48 4.98
CA LYS A 503 14.96 -24.67 5.67
C LYS A 503 14.33 -23.38 6.20
N ALA A 504 13.57 -22.67 5.38
CA ALA A 504 12.85 -21.47 5.80
C ALA A 504 11.84 -21.78 6.94
N ALA A 505 11.13 -22.92 6.88
CA ALA A 505 10.18 -23.32 7.91
C ALA A 505 10.85 -23.77 9.23
N ARG A 506 12.01 -24.44 9.16
CA ARG A 506 12.79 -24.83 10.35
C ARG A 506 13.40 -23.62 11.04
N GLU A 507 13.88 -22.66 10.26
CA GLU A 507 14.35 -21.37 10.77
C GLU A 507 13.22 -20.63 11.49
N GLU A 508 12.00 -20.65 10.94
CA GLU A 508 10.79 -20.09 11.57
C GLU A 508 10.37 -20.85 12.85
N ALA A 509 10.37 -22.19 12.82
CA ALA A 509 9.98 -23.03 13.95
C ALA A 509 10.95 -22.96 15.14
N ALA A 510 12.26 -22.96 14.85
CA ALA A 510 13.31 -22.80 15.87
C ALA A 510 13.13 -21.48 16.62
N GLN A 511 12.77 -20.39 15.91
CA GLN A 511 12.49 -19.09 16.50
C GLN A 511 11.27 -19.11 17.42
N THR A 512 10.18 -19.81 17.06
CA THR A 512 9.01 -19.95 17.95
C THR A 512 9.30 -20.69 19.25
N VAL A 513 10.12 -21.76 19.21
CA VAL A 513 10.51 -22.52 20.42
C VAL A 513 11.41 -21.66 21.32
N THR A 514 12.36 -20.92 20.73
CA THR A 514 13.19 -19.95 21.46
C THR A 514 12.32 -18.87 22.11
N ARG A 515 11.26 -18.41 21.44
CA ARG A 515 10.28 -17.44 21.96
C ARG A 515 9.45 -17.98 23.13
N GLU A 516 9.03 -19.24 23.11
CA GLU A 516 8.27 -19.86 24.21
C GLU A 516 9.16 -20.14 25.42
N ALA A 517 10.40 -20.58 25.21
CA ALA A 517 11.39 -20.72 26.27
C ALA A 517 11.72 -19.38 26.95
N LEU A 518 11.76 -18.28 26.19
CA LEU A 518 11.98 -16.93 26.74
C LEU A 518 10.77 -16.38 27.50
N LYS A 519 9.55 -16.90 27.26
CA LYS A 519 8.33 -16.53 28.01
C LYS A 519 8.21 -17.28 29.34
N THR A 520 8.62 -18.55 29.41
CA THR A 520 8.61 -19.32 30.65
C THR A 520 9.67 -18.86 31.66
N ILE A 521 10.76 -18.24 31.17
CA ILE A 521 11.78 -17.58 32.01
C ILE A 521 11.25 -16.28 32.65
N LYS A 522 10.14 -15.69 32.15
CA LYS A 522 9.52 -14.46 32.67
C LYS A 522 8.48 -14.66 33.79
N ILE A 523 8.48 -15.80 34.50
CA ILE A 523 7.77 -15.91 35.80
C ILE A 523 8.80 -15.91 36.93
N PRO A 524 9.10 -14.76 37.56
CA PRO A 524 9.59 -14.75 38.92
C PRO A 524 8.43 -15.03 39.87
N LYS A 525 8.60 -16.05 40.71
CA LYS A 525 7.88 -16.19 41.97
C LYS A 525 7.99 -14.88 42.76
N GLY A 526 6.85 -14.25 43.03
CA GLY A 526 6.72 -13.20 44.03
C GLY A 526 6.19 -13.79 45.33
N THR A 527 7.12 -14.14 46.23
CA THR A 527 7.07 -14.14 47.71
C THR A 527 5.70 -14.22 48.43
N ALA A 528 5.46 -15.38 49.06
CA ALA A 528 5.27 -15.52 50.51
C ALA A 528 5.78 -16.91 50.92
#